data_AF-A0A6C0IEH8-F1
#
_entry.id   AF-A0A6C0IEH8-F1
#
_cell.length_a   1.000
_cell.length_b   1.000
_cell.length_c   1.000
_cell.angle_alpha   90.00
_cell.angle_beta   90.00
_cell.angle_gamma   90.00
#
_symmetry.space_group_name_H-M   'P 1'
#
loop_
_entity.id
_entity.type
_entity.pdbx_description
1 polymer ?
#
loop_
_entity_poly.entity_id
_entity_poly.type
_entity_poly.pdbx_seq_one_letter_code
_entity_poly.pdbx_strand_id
1 'polypeptide(L)'
;MSALTATSGGAQAQSVSISWVNKEVLNNVILLFIVVGIAFVGVIPLYIRKGANTSIGGLVGLTLITGIYFTFGWLPAFMGAILFILTINSGILYEIDGFEPGIDIRVISNSKKWYIERILGENPFIIEEETVKTQAIQDNSSGQNSLSSR
;
A
#
# COMPACT_ATOMS: atom_id res chain seq x y z
N MET A 1 -18.41 -19.75 -69.45
CA MET A 1 -18.48 -20.80 -68.40
C MET A 1 -18.29 -20.12 -67.07
N SER A 2 -19.31 -20.24 -66.22
CA SER A 2 -19.47 -19.53 -64.95
C SER A 2 -18.95 -20.36 -63.77
N ALA A 3 -18.67 -19.66 -62.67
CA ALA A 3 -18.52 -20.14 -61.28
C ALA A 3 -17.20 -20.87 -60.96
N LEU A 4 -16.53 -20.68 -59.83
CA LEU A 4 -16.97 -20.37 -58.47
C LEU A 4 -15.93 -19.51 -57.73
N THR A 5 -16.28 -18.28 -57.38
CA THR A 5 -15.56 -17.53 -56.34
C THR A 5 -16.07 -18.01 -54.99
N ALA A 6 -15.21 -18.71 -54.25
CA ALA A 6 -15.48 -19.16 -52.90
C ALA A 6 -15.76 -17.94 -52.00
N THR A 7 -17.03 -17.75 -51.64
CA THR A 7 -17.44 -16.92 -50.51
C THR A 7 -16.99 -17.58 -49.22
N SER A 8 -15.73 -17.33 -48.86
CA SER A 8 -15.25 -17.46 -47.49
C SER A 8 -16.01 -16.45 -46.65
N GLY A 9 -16.98 -16.96 -45.87
CA GLY A 9 -17.73 -16.20 -44.88
C GLY A 9 -16.80 -15.74 -43.77
N GLY A 10 -16.12 -14.62 -44.00
CA GLY A 10 -15.46 -13.86 -42.96
C GLY A 10 -16.54 -13.28 -42.06
N ALA A 11 -16.76 -13.92 -40.91
CA ALA A 11 -17.31 -13.24 -39.76
C ALA A 11 -16.35 -12.08 -39.46
N GLN A 12 -16.64 -10.90 -40.01
CA GLN A 12 -15.99 -9.69 -39.56
C GLN A 12 -16.43 -9.54 -38.12
N ALA A 13 -15.53 -9.91 -37.20
CA ALA A 13 -15.57 -9.44 -35.84
C ALA A 13 -15.57 -7.92 -35.96
N GLN A 14 -16.76 -7.36 -35.93
CA GLN A 14 -17.01 -5.94 -35.87
C GLN A 14 -16.47 -5.52 -34.50
N SER A 15 -15.14 -5.35 -34.44
CA SER A 15 -14.47 -4.74 -33.32
C SER A 15 -15.20 -3.43 -33.11
N VAL A 16 -15.85 -3.32 -31.95
CA VAL A 16 -16.54 -2.12 -31.54
C VAL A 16 -15.48 -1.04 -31.53
N SER A 17 -15.42 -0.28 -32.61
CA SER A 17 -14.51 0.84 -32.78
C SER A 17 -15.07 1.91 -31.86
N ILE A 18 -14.61 1.92 -30.61
CA ILE A 18 -14.75 3.06 -29.70
C ILE A 18 -13.99 4.21 -30.37
N SER A 19 -14.66 4.88 -31.31
CA SER A 19 -14.11 5.92 -32.18
C SER A 19 -14.36 7.33 -31.65
N TRP A 20 -14.80 7.46 -30.40
CA TRP A 20 -15.27 8.75 -29.86
C TRP A 20 -14.27 9.45 -28.95
N VAL A 21 -13.13 8.82 -28.63
CA VAL A 21 -12.10 9.43 -27.78
C VAL A 21 -10.79 9.47 -28.56
N ASN A 22 -10.29 10.68 -28.84
CA ASN A 22 -8.97 10.88 -29.38
C ASN A 22 -7.95 10.20 -28.43
N LYS A 23 -7.10 9.33 -28.98
CA LYS A 23 -6.08 8.58 -28.21
C LYS A 23 -5.22 9.52 -27.36
N GLU A 24 -4.95 10.73 -27.84
CA GLU A 24 -4.18 11.72 -27.08
C GLU A 24 -4.93 12.25 -25.86
N VAL A 25 -6.23 12.50 -25.99
CA VAL A 25 -7.08 12.91 -24.87
C VAL A 25 -7.16 11.79 -23.83
N LEU A 26 -7.34 10.54 -24.28
CA LEU A 26 -7.35 9.37 -23.40
C LEU A 26 -6.03 9.22 -22.63
N ASN A 27 -4.89 9.38 -23.32
CA ASN A 27 -3.57 9.33 -22.71
C ASN A 27 -3.38 10.42 -21.64
N ASN A 28 -3.79 11.66 -21.93
CA ASN A 28 -3.69 12.77 -20.98
C ASN A 28 -4.59 12.55 -19.75
N VAL A 29 -5.80 12.01 -19.93
CA VAL A 29 -6.69 11.67 -18.82
C VAL A 29 -6.06 10.59 -17.94
N ILE A 30 -5.47 9.56 -18.54
CA ILE A 30 -4.81 8.49 -17.78
C ILE A 30 -3.59 9.01 -17.02
N LEU A 31 -2.80 9.87 -17.65
CA LEU A 31 -1.65 10.50 -17.02
C LEU A 31 -2.10 11.35 -15.82
N LEU A 32 -3.17 12.14 -15.98
CA LEU A 32 -3.79 12.89 -14.87
C LEU A 32 -4.21 11.96 -13.73
N PHE A 33 -4.89 10.85 -14.02
CA PHE A 33 -5.28 9.86 -13.01
C PHE A 33 -4.08 9.25 -12.28
N ILE A 34 -3.00 8.92 -12.99
CA ILE A 34 -1.78 8.39 -12.38
C ILE A 34 -1.14 9.43 -11.47
N VAL A 35 -1.04 10.69 -11.91
CA VAL A 35 -0.48 11.78 -11.10
C VAL A 35 -1.30 12.01 -9.83
N VAL A 36 -2.64 12.04 -9.96
CA VAL A 36 -3.54 12.10 -8.79
C VAL A 36 -3.33 10.90 -7.89
N GLY A 37 -3.21 9.70 -8.45
CA GLY A 37 -2.90 8.48 -7.70
C GLY A 37 -1.59 8.58 -6.90
N ILE A 38 -0.55 9.20 -7.49
CA ILE A 38 0.74 9.41 -6.82
C ILE A 38 0.57 10.39 -5.65
N ALA A 39 -0.12 11.52 -5.88
CA ALA A 39 -0.35 12.54 -4.86
C ALA A 39 -1.15 12.00 -3.66
N PHE A 40 -2.11 11.11 -3.91
CA PHE A 40 -2.96 10.51 -2.89
C PHE A 40 -2.59 9.06 -2.54
N VAL A 41 -1.34 8.65 -2.79
CA VAL A 41 -0.89 7.27 -2.49
C VAL A 41 -1.06 6.92 -1.01
N GLY A 42 -0.96 7.92 -0.13
CA GLY A 42 -1.20 7.80 1.32
C GLY A 42 -2.62 7.31 1.66
N VAL A 43 -3.63 7.65 0.87
CA VAL A 43 -5.03 7.31 1.16
C VAL A 43 -5.37 5.86 0.78
N ILE A 44 -4.47 5.16 0.07
CA ILE A 44 -4.70 3.77 -0.35
C ILE A 44 -4.82 2.85 0.89
N PRO A 45 -5.93 2.12 1.06
CA PRO A 45 -6.16 1.29 2.24
C PRO A 45 -5.14 0.14 2.35
N LEU A 46 -4.79 -0.21 3.59
CA LEU A 46 -3.76 -1.21 3.91
C LEU A 46 -4.00 -2.58 3.29
N TYR A 47 -5.26 -2.98 3.08
CA TYR A 47 -5.61 -4.24 2.41
C TYR A 47 -5.05 -4.31 0.98
N ILE A 48 -5.19 -3.22 0.20
CA ILE A 48 -4.73 -3.16 -1.19
C ILE A 48 -3.20 -3.19 -1.23
N ARG A 49 -2.55 -2.49 -0.29
CA ARG A 49 -1.09 -2.45 -0.18
C ARG A 49 -0.51 -3.81 0.18
N LYS A 50 -1.11 -4.50 1.17
CA LYS A 50 -0.72 -5.87 1.53
C LYS A 50 -0.87 -6.82 0.34
N GLY A 51 -1.95 -6.68 -0.44
CA GLY A 51 -2.14 -7.42 -1.68
C GLY A 51 -1.05 -7.14 -2.72
N ALA A 52 -0.70 -5.87 -2.94
CA ALA A 52 0.34 -5.46 -3.88
C ALA A 52 1.74 -5.96 -3.51
N ASN A 53 2.03 -6.11 -2.21
CA ASN A 53 3.33 -6.60 -1.71
C ASN A 53 3.49 -8.14 -1.80
N THR A 54 2.46 -8.87 -2.25
CA THR A 54 2.58 -10.31 -2.51
C THR A 54 3.23 -10.57 -3.87
N SER A 55 3.84 -11.74 -4.07
CA SER A 55 4.41 -12.12 -5.38
C SER A 55 3.36 -12.10 -6.51
N ILE A 56 2.11 -12.48 -6.19
CA ILE A 56 0.97 -12.39 -7.11
C ILE A 56 0.66 -10.92 -7.42
N GLY A 57 0.62 -10.05 -6.41
CA GLY A 57 0.36 -8.62 -6.57
C GLY A 57 1.44 -7.92 -7.40
N GLY A 58 2.70 -8.29 -7.19
CA GLY A 58 3.85 -7.89 -8.00
C GLY A 58 3.65 -8.21 -9.48
N LEU A 59 3.27 -9.46 -9.79
CA LEU A 59 3.04 -9.91 -11.16
C LEU A 59 1.85 -9.20 -11.81
N VAL A 60 0.75 -9.03 -11.08
CA VAL A 60 -0.42 -8.27 -11.55
C VAL A 60 -0.04 -6.81 -11.84
N GLY A 61 0.71 -6.16 -10.95
CA GLY A 61 1.18 -4.78 -11.13
C GLY A 61 2.09 -4.62 -12.33
N LEU A 62 3.06 -5.53 -12.49
CA LEU A 62 3.94 -5.56 -13.68
C LEU A 62 3.15 -5.76 -14.97
N THR A 63 2.16 -6.65 -14.96
CA THR A 63 1.29 -6.89 -16.12
C THR A 63 0.49 -5.63 -16.46
N LEU A 64 -0.03 -4.92 -15.46
CA LEU A 64 -0.74 -3.65 -15.63
C LEU A 64 0.17 -2.58 -16.25
N ILE A 65 1.38 -2.40 -15.71
CA ILE A 65 2.36 -1.43 -16.22
C ILE A 65 2.73 -1.76 -17.68
N THR A 66 2.93 -3.05 -17.97
CA THR A 66 3.23 -3.52 -19.32
C THR A 66 2.05 -3.27 -20.28
N GLY A 67 0.82 -3.48 -19.82
CA GLY A 67 -0.38 -3.15 -20.60
C GLY A 67 -0.49 -1.65 -20.91
N ILE A 68 -0.18 -0.80 -19.92
CA ILE A 68 -0.13 0.66 -20.11
C ILE A 68 0.95 1.02 -21.12
N TYR A 69 2.13 0.41 -21.03
CA TYR A 69 3.23 0.65 -21.98
C TYR A 69 2.83 0.38 -23.43
N PHE A 70 2.21 -0.76 -23.70
CA PHE A 70 1.79 -1.11 -25.07
C PHE A 70 0.62 -0.27 -25.59
N THR A 71 -0.22 0.25 -24.70
CA THR A 71 -1.44 0.98 -25.10
C THR A 71 -1.22 2.49 -25.19
N PHE A 72 -0.46 3.07 -24.27
CA PHE A 72 -0.31 4.53 -24.07
C PHE A 72 1.13 5.03 -24.19
N GLY A 73 2.10 4.12 -24.27
CA GLY A 73 3.51 4.44 -24.43
C GLY A 73 4.29 4.53 -23.11
N TRP A 74 5.54 4.96 -23.23
CA TRP A 74 6.53 4.84 -22.15
C TRP A 74 6.28 5.78 -20.96
N LEU A 75 5.84 7.02 -21.21
CA LEU A 75 5.67 8.04 -20.18
C LEU A 75 4.61 7.68 -19.12
N PRO A 76 3.35 7.33 -19.49
CA PRO A 76 2.36 6.89 -18.50
C PRO A 76 2.74 5.56 -17.85
N ALA A 77 3.43 4.66 -18.55
CA ALA A 77 3.92 3.41 -17.96
C ALA A 77 4.98 3.66 -16.88
N PHE A 78 5.91 4.59 -17.12
CA PHE A 78 6.92 4.99 -16.15
C PHE A 78 6.30 5.63 -14.90
N MET A 79 5.35 6.54 -15.08
CA MET A 79 4.58 7.12 -13.96
C MET A 79 3.79 6.05 -13.20
N GLY A 80 3.19 5.09 -13.92
CA GLY A 80 2.49 3.94 -13.31
C GLY A 80 3.43 3.04 -12.52
N ALA A 81 4.65 2.83 -12.98
CA ALA A 81 5.67 2.08 -12.24
C ALA A 81 6.07 2.79 -10.94
N ILE A 82 6.27 4.11 -10.98
CA ILE A 82 6.53 4.92 -9.80
C ILE A 82 5.37 4.81 -8.80
N LEU A 83 4.12 4.98 -9.26
CA LEU A 83 2.92 4.80 -8.44
C LEU A 83 2.89 3.42 -7.77
N PHE A 84 3.21 2.37 -8.53
CA PHE A 84 3.22 1.00 -8.03
C PHE A 84 4.29 0.78 -6.96
N ILE A 85 5.51 1.26 -7.19
CA ILE A 85 6.62 1.20 -6.22
C ILE A 85 6.24 1.97 -4.94
N LEU A 86 5.69 3.16 -5.06
CA LEU A 86 5.19 3.95 -3.92
C LEU A 86 4.09 3.22 -3.17
N THR A 87 3.18 2.54 -3.88
CA THR A 87 2.10 1.78 -3.25
C THR A 87 2.64 0.64 -2.40
N ILE A 88 3.62 -0.11 -2.90
CA ILE A 88 4.24 -1.22 -2.17
C ILE A 88 5.13 -0.70 -1.03
N ASN A 89 5.86 0.39 -1.24
CA ASN A 89 6.85 0.91 -0.30
C ASN A 89 6.29 1.94 0.70
N SER A 90 4.99 2.24 0.63
CA SER A 90 4.32 3.21 1.51
C SER A 90 4.28 2.80 2.99
N GLY A 91 4.72 1.59 3.36
CA GLY A 91 5.00 1.23 4.75
C GLY A 91 6.09 2.10 5.40
N ILE A 92 6.96 2.72 4.59
CA ILE A 92 7.97 3.70 5.05
C ILE A 92 7.34 5.09 5.29
N LEU A 93 6.25 5.42 4.60
CA LEU A 93 5.58 6.73 4.72
C LEU A 93 4.63 6.79 5.92
N TYR A 94 4.27 5.64 6.47
CA TYR A 94 3.63 5.49 7.76
C TYR A 94 4.65 4.86 8.70
N GLU A 95 5.69 5.63 9.02
CA GLU A 95 6.24 5.52 10.37
C GLU A 95 5.05 5.86 11.27
N ILE A 96 4.36 4.81 11.70
CA ILE A 96 3.47 4.87 12.83
C ILE A 96 4.44 5.28 13.94
N ASP A 97 4.53 6.58 14.25
CA ASP A 97 4.97 7.03 15.58
C ASP A 97 4.44 5.97 16.53
N GLY A 98 5.32 5.26 17.25
CA GLY A 98 5.12 3.92 17.87
C GLY A 98 3.97 3.75 18.87
N PHE A 99 2.82 4.34 18.55
CA PHE A 99 1.53 4.42 19.18
C PHE A 99 0.58 3.81 18.17
N GLU A 100 0.29 2.54 18.38
CA GLU A 100 -0.79 1.85 17.70
C GLU A 100 -2.09 2.65 17.94
N PRO A 101 -2.77 3.17 16.90
CA PRO A 101 -4.03 3.88 17.09
C PRO A 101 -5.10 2.87 17.50
N GLY A 102 -5.22 2.70 18.81
CA GLY A 102 -6.06 1.67 19.44
C GLY A 102 -5.52 1.20 20.78
N ILE A 103 -4.78 2.07 21.50
CA ILE A 103 -4.20 1.76 22.81
C ILE A 103 -5.31 1.23 23.72
N ASP A 104 -5.19 -0.04 24.11
CA ASP A 104 -6.01 -0.69 25.11
C ASP A 104 -5.80 0.06 26.43
N ILE A 105 -6.70 1.03 26.70
CA ILE A 105 -6.74 1.74 27.97
C ILE A 105 -7.18 0.71 29.01
N ARG A 106 -6.22 0.14 29.74
CA ARG A 106 -6.55 -0.77 30.84
C ARG A 106 -6.95 0.07 32.04
N VAL A 107 -8.25 0.29 32.19
CA VAL A 107 -8.81 0.89 33.40
C VAL A 107 -8.65 -0.11 34.55
N ILE A 108 -7.67 0.11 35.42
CA ILE A 108 -7.47 -0.72 36.60
C ILE A 108 -8.30 -0.13 37.72
N SER A 109 -9.41 -0.79 38.06
CA SER A 109 -10.16 -0.42 39.26
C SER A 109 -9.34 -0.80 40.51
N ASN A 110 -8.73 0.21 41.13
CA ASN A 110 -8.52 0.30 42.58
C ASN A 110 -7.57 -0.70 43.26
N SER A 111 -6.69 -1.41 42.54
CA SER A 111 -5.86 -2.43 43.23
C SER A 111 -4.60 -1.89 43.90
N LYS A 112 -4.00 -0.78 43.42
CA LYS A 112 -2.79 -0.18 44.03
C LYS A 112 -2.71 1.33 43.79
N LYS A 113 -2.95 2.12 44.84
CA LYS A 113 -2.62 3.56 44.86
C LYS A 113 -1.16 3.80 44.50
N TRP A 114 -0.89 4.87 43.78
CA TRP A 114 0.49 5.30 43.55
C TRP A 114 1.13 5.78 44.85
N TYR A 115 2.46 5.69 44.92
CA TYR A 115 3.21 6.08 46.12
C TYR A 115 2.93 7.54 46.53
N ILE A 116 2.77 8.43 45.54
CA ILE A 116 2.49 9.84 45.76
C ILE A 116 1.07 10.08 46.32
N GLU A 117 0.08 9.33 45.83
CA GLU A 117 -1.31 9.38 46.33
C GLU A 117 -1.41 8.86 47.77
N ARG A 118 -0.55 7.89 48.14
CA ARG A 118 -0.45 7.41 49.52
C ARG A 118 0.09 8.49 50.46
N ILE A 119 1.01 9.33 50.00
CA ILE A 119 1.59 10.43 50.79
C ILE A 119 0.60 11.59 50.92
N LEU A 120 -0.13 11.89 49.85
CA LEU A 120 -1.10 13.00 49.80
C LEU A 120 -2.47 12.65 50.39
N GLY A 121 -2.72 11.37 50.71
CA GLY A 121 -3.98 10.92 51.30
C GLY A 121 -5.15 10.90 50.32
N GLU A 122 -4.87 10.93 49.02
CA GLU A 122 -5.89 10.98 47.97
C GLU A 122 -6.52 9.59 47.74
N ASN A 123 -7.79 9.60 47.34
CA ASN A 123 -8.58 8.40 47.04
C ASN A 123 -9.15 8.51 45.62
N PRO A 124 -8.34 8.25 44.58
CA PRO A 124 -8.83 8.27 43.21
C PRO A 124 -9.84 7.13 42.99
N PHE A 125 -10.93 7.44 42.29
CA PHE A 125 -11.98 6.47 41.95
C PHE A 125 -11.52 5.52 40.82
N ILE A 126 -10.68 6.01 39.92
CA ILE A 126 -10.18 5.30 38.74
C ILE A 126 -8.69 5.66 38.56
N ILE A 127 -7.86 4.67 38.22
CA ILE A 127 -6.49 4.85 37.77
C ILE A 127 -6.41 4.34 36.32
N GLU A 128 -6.12 5.25 35.40
CA GLU A 128 -5.89 4.93 33.99
C GLU A 128 -4.40 4.63 33.81
N GLU A 129 -4.05 3.38 33.50
CA GLU A 129 -2.67 3.00 33.20
C GLU A 129 -2.54 2.82 31.68
N GLU A 130 -1.85 3.75 31.04
CA GLU A 130 -1.49 3.64 29.62
C GLU A 130 -0.31 2.67 29.49
N THR A 131 -0.59 1.41 29.16
CA THR A 131 0.48 0.44 28.87
C THR A 131 0.96 0.64 27.43
N VAL A 132 1.94 1.53 27.24
CA VAL A 132 2.55 1.72 25.92
C VAL A 132 3.39 0.48 25.59
N LYS A 133 2.90 -0.37 24.68
CA LYS A 133 3.69 -1.46 24.10
C LYS A 133 4.64 -0.87 23.08
N THR A 134 5.81 -0.44 23.52
CA THR A 134 6.90 -0.10 22.61
C THR A 134 7.46 -1.38 21.99
N GLN A 135 7.61 -1.43 20.66
CA GLN A 135 8.42 -2.48 20.06
C GLN A 135 9.86 -2.31 20.55
N ALA A 136 10.51 -3.40 20.96
CA ALA A 136 11.90 -3.37 21.36
C ALA A 136 12.74 -2.90 20.16
N ILE A 137 13.56 -1.86 20.37
CA ILE A 137 14.58 -1.46 19.40
C ILE A 137 15.51 -2.66 19.24
N GLN A 138 15.43 -3.33 18.09
CA GLN A 138 16.40 -4.36 17.73
C GLN A 138 17.70 -3.65 17.38
N ASP A 139 18.61 -3.61 18.34
CA ASP A 139 19.96 -3.13 18.11
C ASP A 139 20.63 -4.10 17.13
N ASN A 140 20.75 -3.71 15.86
CA ASN A 140 21.43 -4.49 14.84
C ASN A 140 22.95 -4.33 15.00
N SER A 141 23.47 -4.52 16.21
CA SER A 141 24.89 -4.65 16.45
C SER A 141 25.30 -6.08 16.13
N SER A 142 25.77 -6.30 14.91
CA SER A 142 26.54 -7.48 14.53
C SER A 142 27.90 -7.48 15.26
N GLY A 143 27.86 -7.71 16.56
CA GLY A 143 29.02 -7.93 17.42
C GLY A 143 29.22 -9.41 17.68
N GLN A 144 29.85 -10.11 16.73
CA GLN A 144 30.53 -11.37 17.04
C GLN A 144 31.66 -11.05 18.04
N ASN A 145 31.40 -11.21 19.34
CA ASN A 145 32.45 -11.27 20.33
C ASN A 145 32.51 -12.68 20.93
N SER A 146 33.66 -13.28 20.64
CA SER A 146 34.14 -14.60 21.01
C SER A 146 33.97 -14.93 22.49
N LEU A 147 33.30 -16.05 22.76
CA LEU A 147 33.46 -16.80 24.00
C LEU A 147 34.90 -17.36 24.04
N SER A 148 35.77 -16.71 24.82
CA SER A 148 36.90 -17.40 25.44
C SER A 148 36.73 -17.29 26.95
N SER A 149 36.68 -18.43 27.63
CA SER A 149 36.74 -18.50 29.08
C SER A 149 37.54 -19.75 29.44
N ARG A 150 38.68 -19.50 30.08
CA ARG A 150 39.48 -20.46 30.84
C ARG A 150 38.80 -20.75 32.17
#